data_AF-A0A061NGZ9-F1
#
_entry.id   AF-A0A061NGZ9-F1
#
_cell.length_a   1.000
_cell.length_b   1.000
_cell.length_c   1.000
_cell.angle_alpha   90.00
_cell.angle_beta   90.00
_cell.angle_gamma   90.00
#
_symmetry.space_group_name_H-M   'P 1'
#
loop_
_entity.id
_entity.type
_entity.pdbx_description
1 polymer ?
#
loop_
_entity_poly.entity_id
_entity_poly.type
_entity_poly.pdbx_seq_one_letter_code
_entity_poly.pdbx_strand_id
1 'polypeptide(L)'
;MKQKNMLIAPIEQFHKALSACTNVEEMSRVLYEFLIELHIPEKLEQLSQAAVDRGALEESSEHDQVWENIIDVIDQFVHVAGNDDLGLETFSTLIDAGFESLSFRLVPPAIDQVTIADMERSRLPKIKRHF
;
A
#
# COMPACT_ATOMS: atom_id res chain seq x y z
N MET A 1 18.46 12.37 -23.24
CA MET A 1 19.42 11.61 -22.37
C MET A 1 19.29 11.96 -20.88
N LYS A 2 19.19 13.24 -20.48
CA LYS A 2 19.04 13.64 -19.05
C LYS A 2 17.87 12.99 -18.29
N GLN A 3 16.68 12.93 -18.87
CA GLN A 3 15.50 12.31 -18.23
C GLN A 3 15.64 10.80 -18.00
N LYS A 4 16.31 10.10 -18.92
CA LYS A 4 16.51 8.64 -18.82
C LYS A 4 17.41 8.30 -17.62
N ASN A 5 18.48 9.09 -17.40
CA ASN A 5 19.36 8.91 -16.24
C ASN A 5 18.68 9.22 -14.91
N MET A 6 17.76 10.20 -14.85
CA MET A 6 17.03 10.54 -13.62
C MET A 6 16.13 9.40 -13.13
N LEU A 7 15.62 8.56 -14.03
CA LEU A 7 14.76 7.43 -13.68
C LEU A 7 15.58 6.15 -13.42
N ILE A 8 16.67 5.97 -14.18
CA ILE A 8 17.50 4.77 -14.08
C ILE A 8 18.35 4.77 -12.80
N ALA A 9 18.94 5.91 -12.42
CA ALA A 9 19.88 5.96 -11.31
C ALA A 9 19.27 5.54 -9.94
N PRO A 10 18.06 5.99 -9.55
CA PRO A 10 17.44 5.53 -8.31
C PRO A 10 17.14 4.03 -8.31
N ILE A 11 16.70 3.49 -9.45
CA ILE A 11 16.39 2.06 -9.60
C ILE A 11 17.66 1.21 -9.53
N GLU A 12 18.74 1.63 -10.17
CA GLU A 12 20.03 0.93 -10.11
C GLU A 12 20.60 0.95 -8.68
N GLN A 13 20.52 2.10 -8.00
CA GLN A 13 20.97 2.24 -6.62
C GLN A 13 20.14 1.37 -5.67
N PHE A 14 18.81 1.36 -5.86
CA PHE A 14 17.89 0.53 -5.12
C PHE A 14 18.17 -0.97 -5.30
N HIS A 15 18.30 -1.44 -6.55
CA HIS A 15 18.63 -2.83 -6.84
C HIS A 15 19.97 -3.23 -6.20
N LYS A 16 20.99 -2.36 -6.29
CA LYS A 16 22.29 -2.62 -5.68
C LYS A 16 22.18 -2.73 -4.15
N ALA A 17 21.45 -1.83 -3.50
CA ALA A 17 21.24 -1.86 -2.05
C ALA A 17 20.49 -3.14 -1.63
N LEU A 18 19.41 -3.49 -2.32
CA LEU A 18 18.64 -4.72 -2.07
C LEU A 18 19.49 -5.98 -2.23
N SER A 19 20.30 -6.05 -3.29
CA SER A 19 21.16 -7.23 -3.56
C SER A 19 22.27 -7.45 -2.53
N ALA A 20 22.57 -6.43 -1.72
CA ALA A 20 23.56 -6.51 -0.64
C ALA A 20 22.97 -6.93 0.71
N CYS A 21 21.63 -6.96 0.83
CA CYS A 21 20.92 -7.36 2.04
C CYS A 21 20.87 -8.89 2.15
N THR A 22 20.85 -9.41 3.38
CA THR A 22 20.77 -10.86 3.60
C THR A 22 19.46 -11.30 4.26
N ASN A 23 18.84 -10.42 5.05
CA ASN A 23 17.61 -10.71 5.78
C ASN A 23 16.45 -9.80 5.38
N VAL A 24 15.25 -10.20 5.81
CA VAL A 24 13.99 -9.50 5.49
C VAL A 24 13.96 -8.08 6.05
N GLU A 25 14.49 -7.84 7.26
CA GLU A 25 14.50 -6.50 7.85
C GLU A 25 15.31 -5.50 7.01
N GLU A 26 16.50 -5.90 6.56
CA GLU A 26 17.35 -5.08 5.70
C GLU A 26 16.69 -4.79 4.36
N MET A 27 16.10 -5.80 3.72
CA MET A 27 15.39 -5.62 2.45
C MET A 27 14.17 -4.70 2.58
N SER A 28 13.39 -4.89 3.64
CA SER A 28 12.25 -4.04 3.99
C SER A 28 12.66 -2.60 4.27
N ARG A 29 13.78 -2.39 4.96
CA ARG A 29 14.35 -1.06 5.21
C ARG A 29 14.75 -0.36 3.90
N VAL A 30 15.48 -1.06 3.03
CA VAL A 30 15.90 -0.51 1.74
C VAL A 30 14.69 -0.17 0.86
N LEU A 31 13.63 -1.00 0.88
CA LEU A 31 12.36 -0.68 0.21
C LEU A 31 11.70 0.58 0.77
N TYR A 32 11.59 0.68 2.09
CA TYR A 32 11.03 1.86 2.74
C TYR A 32 11.81 3.14 2.38
N GLU A 33 13.14 3.11 2.51
CA GLU A 33 14.01 4.25 2.20
C GLU A 33 13.87 4.68 0.73
N PHE A 34 13.76 3.72 -0.19
CA PHE A 34 13.52 4.00 -1.60
C PHE A 34 12.19 4.72 -1.85
N LEU A 35 11.10 4.30 -1.17
CA LEU A 35 9.80 4.97 -1.28
C LEU A 35 9.85 6.40 -0.72
N ILE A 36 10.60 6.63 0.35
CA ILE A 36 10.83 7.98 0.91
C ILE A 36 11.66 8.84 -0.04
N GLU A 37 12.74 8.32 -0.62
CA GLU A 37 13.57 9.05 -1.60
C GLU A 37 12.76 9.46 -2.84
N LEU A 38 11.79 8.63 -3.22
CA LEU A 38 10.86 8.94 -4.31
C LEU A 38 9.75 9.92 -3.92
N HIS A 39 9.68 10.38 -2.67
CA HIS A 39 8.62 11.24 -2.15
C HIS A 39 7.22 10.67 -2.41
N ILE A 40 7.06 9.35 -2.22
CA ILE A 40 5.77 8.67 -2.42
C ILE A 40 4.69 9.19 -1.46
N PRO A 41 4.95 9.38 -0.16
CA PRO A 41 3.92 9.91 0.77
C PRO A 41 3.38 11.27 0.32
N GLU A 42 4.27 12.19 -0.06
CA GLU A 42 3.88 13.55 -0.47
C GLU A 42 3.12 13.54 -1.80
N LYS A 43 3.45 12.61 -2.72
CA LYS A 43 2.69 12.43 -3.96
C LYS A 43 1.30 11.89 -3.70
N LEU A 44 1.14 10.94 -2.77
CA LEU A 44 -0.17 10.42 -2.37
C LEU A 44 -1.02 11.51 -1.72
N GLU A 45 -0.43 12.34 -0.85
CA GLU A 45 -1.10 13.49 -0.25
C GLU A 45 -1.58 14.50 -1.32
N GLN A 46 -0.73 14.80 -2.31
CA GLN A 46 -1.11 15.66 -3.43
C GLN A 46 -2.26 15.07 -4.27
N LEU A 47 -2.26 13.76 -4.50
CA LEU A 47 -3.34 13.06 -5.21
C LEU A 47 -4.64 13.09 -4.40
N SER A 48 -4.56 12.88 -3.09
CA SER A 48 -5.68 12.98 -2.16
C SER A 48 -6.30 14.38 -2.21
N GLN A 49 -5.49 15.43 -2.07
CA GLN A 49 -5.97 16.82 -2.14
C GLN A 49 -6.59 17.14 -3.51
N ALA A 50 -5.99 16.67 -4.60
CA ALA A 50 -6.55 16.86 -5.95
C ALA A 50 -7.89 16.11 -6.13
N ALA A 51 -8.10 14.99 -5.45
CA ALA A 51 -9.39 14.29 -5.43
C ALA A 51 -10.43 15.06 -4.60
N VAL A 52 -10.05 15.62 -3.45
CA VAL A 52 -10.90 16.52 -2.65
C VAL A 52 -11.35 17.73 -3.46
N ASP A 53 -10.44 18.39 -4.16
CA ASP A 53 -10.73 19.59 -4.96
C ASP A 53 -11.71 19.29 -6.12
N ARG A 54 -11.75 18.04 -6.58
CA ARG A 54 -12.68 17.54 -7.61
C ARG A 54 -13.98 16.96 -7.03
N GLY A 55 -14.13 16.92 -5.71
CA GLY A 55 -15.28 16.31 -5.01
C GLY A 55 -15.28 14.78 -4.98
N ALA A 56 -14.17 14.13 -5.34
CA ALA A 56 -14.01 12.68 -5.33
C ALA A 56 -13.50 12.19 -3.96
N LEU A 57 -14.37 12.24 -2.96
CA LEU A 57 -13.99 11.92 -1.56
C LEU A 57 -13.59 10.46 -1.36
N GLU A 58 -14.18 9.53 -2.11
CA GLU A 58 -13.81 8.11 -2.07
C GLU A 58 -12.38 7.90 -2.59
N GLU A 59 -12.05 8.48 -3.75
CA GLU A 59 -10.70 8.44 -4.33
C GLU A 59 -9.66 9.09 -3.40
N SER A 60 -10.00 10.22 -2.76
CA SER A 60 -9.13 10.84 -1.74
C SER A 60 -8.87 9.89 -0.57
N SER A 61 -9.93 9.26 -0.05
CA SER A 61 -9.81 8.30 1.04
C SER A 61 -9.03 7.05 0.64
N GLU A 62 -9.05 6.63 -0.64
CA GLU A 62 -8.22 5.53 -1.13
C GLU A 62 -6.74 5.93 -1.10
N HIS A 63 -6.38 7.10 -1.64
CA HIS A 63 -4.99 7.60 -1.66
C HIS A 63 -4.39 7.71 -0.25
N ASP A 64 -5.17 8.21 0.72
CA ASP A 64 -4.75 8.30 2.12
C ASP A 64 -4.42 6.93 2.73
N GLN A 65 -5.19 5.89 2.34
CA GLN A 65 -5.01 4.53 2.84
C GLN A 65 -3.86 3.77 2.19
N VAL A 66 -3.46 4.11 0.96
CA VAL A 66 -2.38 3.41 0.24
C VAL A 66 -1.10 3.38 1.06
N TRP A 67 -0.68 4.53 1.60
CA TRP A 67 0.57 4.62 2.32
C TRP A 67 0.56 3.80 3.61
N GLU A 68 -0.50 3.93 4.41
CA GLU A 68 -0.67 3.15 5.64
C GLU A 68 -0.63 1.65 5.34
N ASN A 69 -1.35 1.21 4.31
CA ASN A 69 -1.38 -0.19 3.91
C ASN A 69 0.00 -0.73 3.49
N ILE A 70 0.80 0.07 2.76
CA ILE A 70 2.17 -0.31 2.39
C ILE A 70 3.03 -0.50 3.64
N ILE A 71 2.96 0.43 4.59
CA ILE A 71 3.71 0.35 5.85
C ILE A 71 3.27 -0.87 6.66
N ASP A 72 1.97 -1.12 6.77
CA ASP A 72 1.44 -2.28 7.48
C ASP A 72 1.98 -3.61 6.92
N VAL A 73 2.09 -3.74 5.60
CA VAL A 73 2.68 -4.94 4.96
C VAL A 73 4.17 -5.07 5.29
N ILE A 74 4.93 -3.98 5.17
CA ILE A 74 6.36 -3.97 5.48
C ILE A 74 6.58 -4.35 6.96
N ASP A 75 5.82 -3.76 7.88
CA ASP A 75 5.92 -4.02 9.31
C ASP A 75 5.56 -5.47 9.65
N GLN A 76 4.53 -6.03 9.00
CA GLN A 76 4.18 -7.44 9.16
C GLN A 76 5.31 -8.37 8.71
N PHE A 77 5.98 -8.04 7.61
CA PHE A 77 7.08 -8.86 7.09
C PHE A 77 8.28 -8.85 8.04
N VAL A 78 8.65 -7.68 8.53
CA VAL A 78 9.71 -7.54 9.54
C VAL A 78 9.32 -8.25 10.84
N HIS A 79 8.06 -8.14 11.27
CA HIS A 79 7.58 -8.79 12.48
C HIS A 79 7.63 -10.32 12.41
N VAL A 80 7.23 -10.89 11.27
CA VAL A 80 7.10 -12.35 11.10
C VAL A 80 8.44 -13.00 10.77
N ALA A 81 9.25 -12.37 9.92
CA ALA A 81 10.43 -13.00 9.31
C ALA A 81 11.67 -12.09 9.31
N GLY A 82 11.70 -11.01 10.08
CA GLY A 82 12.75 -9.97 10.01
C GLY A 82 14.19 -10.48 10.09
N ASN A 83 14.44 -11.48 10.95
CA ASN A 83 15.77 -12.07 11.15
C ASN A 83 16.06 -13.28 10.24
N ASP A 84 15.10 -13.69 9.41
CA ASP A 84 15.28 -14.84 8.52
C ASP A 84 16.09 -14.41 7.30
N ASP A 85 17.14 -15.17 7.00
CA ASP A 85 17.89 -15.01 5.77
C ASP A 85 16.99 -15.37 4.58
N LEU A 86 16.87 -14.44 3.63
CA LEU A 86 15.97 -14.58 2.50
C LEU A 86 16.65 -14.07 1.22
N GLY A 87 16.55 -14.83 0.14
CA GLY A 87 17.02 -14.38 -1.16
C GLY A 87 16.12 -13.30 -1.75
N LEU A 88 16.70 -12.36 -2.52
CA LEU A 88 15.98 -11.25 -3.15
C LEU A 88 14.79 -11.70 -4.01
N GLU A 89 14.91 -12.81 -4.75
CA GLU A 89 13.82 -13.34 -5.58
C GLU A 89 12.62 -13.77 -4.73
N THR A 90 12.87 -14.43 -3.60
CA THR A 90 11.82 -14.86 -2.68
C THR A 90 11.22 -13.65 -1.97
N PHE A 91 12.03 -12.68 -1.55
CA PHE A 91 11.54 -11.42 -0.98
C PHE A 91 10.61 -10.69 -1.97
N SER A 92 11.02 -10.56 -3.23
CA SER A 92 10.21 -9.93 -4.30
C SER A 92 8.86 -10.65 -4.47
N THR A 93 8.88 -11.99 -4.49
CA THR A 93 7.65 -12.77 -4.62
C THR A 93 6.72 -12.56 -3.43
N LEU A 94 7.27 -12.51 -2.21
CA LEU A 94 6.47 -12.29 -1.01
C LEU A 94 5.89 -10.88 -0.99
N ILE A 95 6.69 -9.85 -1.29
CA ILE A 95 6.21 -8.47 -1.22
C ILE A 95 5.15 -8.19 -2.30
N ASP A 96 5.31 -8.75 -3.50
CA ASP A 96 4.29 -8.69 -4.56
C ASP A 96 2.98 -9.31 -4.08
N ALA A 97 3.03 -10.51 -3.49
CA ALA A 97 1.85 -11.16 -2.92
C ALA A 97 1.24 -10.36 -1.74
N GLY A 98 2.08 -9.74 -0.92
CA GLY A 98 1.66 -8.86 0.17
C GLY A 98 0.87 -7.65 -0.35
N PHE A 99 1.37 -6.99 -1.40
CA PHE A 99 0.69 -5.87 -2.04
C PHE A 99 -0.58 -6.28 -2.79
N GLU A 100 -0.62 -7.45 -3.43
CA GLU A 100 -1.85 -7.98 -4.03
C GLU A 100 -2.95 -8.26 -2.99
N SER A 101 -2.55 -8.59 -1.75
CA SER A 101 -3.49 -8.85 -0.66
C SER A 101 -4.08 -7.58 -0.03
N LEU A 102 -3.54 -6.40 -0.36
CA LEU A 102 -4.03 -5.13 0.16
C LEU A 102 -5.46 -4.87 -0.30
N SER A 103 -6.33 -4.55 0.65
CA SER A 103 -7.70 -4.12 0.40
C SER A 103 -7.94 -2.77 1.06
N PHE A 104 -8.65 -1.89 0.37
CA PHE A 104 -9.04 -0.61 0.93
C PHE A 104 -10.12 -0.81 1.98
N ARG A 105 -10.02 -0.10 3.12
CA ARG A 105 -11.11 -0.06 4.09
C ARG A 105 -12.23 0.78 3.44
N LEU A 106 -13.43 0.21 3.40
CA LEU A 106 -14.62 0.89 2.88
C LEU A 106 -14.84 2.19 3.65
N VAL A 107 -15.10 3.29 2.93
CA VAL A 107 -15.52 4.57 3.53
C VAL A 107 -16.75 4.32 4.41
N PRO A 108 -16.81 4.84 5.65
CA PRO A 108 -17.96 4.64 6.52
C PRO A 108 -19.26 5.05 5.83
N PRO A 109 -20.32 4.25 5.99
CA PRO A 109 -21.59 4.48 5.31
C PRO A 109 -22.22 5.81 5.73
N ALA A 110 -22.76 6.56 4.75
CA ALA A 110 -23.48 7.80 5.01
C ALA A 110 -24.86 7.53 5.68
N ILE A 111 -25.42 8.53 6.36
CA ILE A 111 -26.64 8.39 7.18
C ILE A 111 -27.86 7.89 6.37
N ASP A 112 -27.95 8.28 5.08
CA ASP A 112 -29.02 7.84 4.17
C ASP A 112 -28.45 7.00 3.02
N GLN A 113 -28.30 5.70 3.23
CA GLN A 113 -27.88 4.78 2.17
C GLN A 113 -28.67 3.46 2.15
N VAL A 114 -28.73 2.86 0.97
CA VAL A 114 -29.22 1.49 0.77
C VAL A 114 -28.03 0.53 0.91
N THR A 115 -28.15 -0.44 1.81
CA THR A 115 -27.09 -1.43 2.05
C THR A 115 -27.31 -2.63 1.12
N ILE A 116 -26.35 -2.89 0.22
CA ILE A 116 -26.28 -4.11 -0.58
C ILE A 116 -25.30 -5.05 0.13
N ALA A 117 -25.76 -6.24 0.52
CA ALA A 117 -25.01 -7.14 1.37
C ALA A 117 -25.21 -8.59 0.97
N ASP A 118 -24.13 -9.38 1.07
CA ASP A 118 -24.18 -10.82 0.86
C ASP A 118 -24.92 -11.50 2.01
N MET A 119 -25.92 -12.33 1.69
CA MET A 119 -26.81 -12.98 2.65
C MET A 119 -26.09 -13.98 3.55
N GLU A 120 -24.94 -14.53 3.13
CA GLU A 120 -24.20 -15.53 3.93
C GLU A 120 -23.18 -14.91 4.90
N ARG A 121 -22.59 -13.76 4.55
CA ARG A 121 -21.46 -13.18 5.31
C ARG A 121 -21.78 -11.90 6.07
N SER A 122 -22.91 -11.25 5.79
CA SER A 122 -23.20 -9.92 6.32
C SER A 122 -24.10 -9.96 7.55
N ARG A 123 -23.70 -9.29 8.63
CA ARG A 123 -24.58 -9.01 9.78
C ARG A 123 -25.20 -7.62 9.63
N LEU A 124 -26.49 -7.60 9.29
CA LEU A 124 -27.23 -6.35 9.07
C LEU A 124 -27.96 -5.89 10.34
N PRO A 125 -27.83 -4.62 10.78
CA PRO A 125 -28.68 -4.07 11.84
C PRO A 125 -30.14 -3.93 11.36
N LYS A 126 -31.10 -3.86 12.30
CA LYS A 126 -32.57 -3.92 12.06
C LYS A 126 -33.03 -3.26 10.74
N ILE A 127 -33.30 -4.09 9.73
CA ILE A 127 -33.81 -3.68 8.42
C ILE A 127 -35.33 -3.48 8.50
N LYS A 128 -35.83 -2.34 7.99
CA LYS A 128 -37.27 -2.05 7.88
C LYS A 128 -37.92 -2.62 6.61
N ARG A 129 -37.18 -2.76 5.50
CA ARG A 129 -37.62 -3.38 4.23
C ARG A 129 -36.45 -4.01 3.49
N HIS A 130 -36.69 -5.16 2.87
CA HIS A 130 -35.78 -5.91 2.00
C HIS A 130 -36.51 -6.22 0.68
N PHE A 131 -35.76 -6.41 -0.40
CA PHE A 131 -36.25 -6.77 -1.74
C PHE A 131 -35.70 -8.13 -2.15
#